data_AF-A0A2P4X8Z0-F1
#
_entry.id   AF-A0A2P4X8Z0-F1
#
_cell.length_a   1.000
_cell.length_b   1.000
_cell.length_c   1.000
_cell.angle_alpha   90.00
_cell.angle_beta   90.00
_cell.angle_gamma   90.00
#
_symmetry.space_group_name_H-M   'P 1'
#
loop_
_entity.id
_entity.type
_entity.pdbx_description
1 polymer ?
#
loop_
_entity_poly.entity_id
_entity_poly.type
_entity_poly.pdbx_seq_one_letter_code
_entity_poly.pdbx_strand_id
1 'polypeptide(L)'
;MSQLNEDDVVSSTAGAPEENSIVDPLSYLVARTDEVAVSASSMEHDPRAADAPMTEKVRPSMVPRLSGSQALEPRPSIVNVVAAEVATFHDVFGFLGVPMIVVFLLSAAWTFVLAVIQARADSMANTIMNTTHFDSGEFWLLPKPEAAIIFSSVVLLSLFGIGYTALAVIMIFFYRSGTPDEDSNVNPTAVHKTKCDTTTTEKAASSNIFHRMVLWFHEIPTDVRQHYFTAALDLPKLIFQTITLYTYLLDGFPTAIIYYYTVLLFLNWLVACYRSQHYVNDPDLIIARLYYTFDLFFAVFAPLVVLVYFIRSFKFDRAEFLTRMETLSPGTFDGVARIFGEPSQISSFCSAFHYLQFSSGSTLFYKSALNVLSLYKWRKIVMTLIRNHHERQRERKRKALVGPVSGDTSRTSSFKRTLSKTLSRTNLKPKFGKHFITKLLLSLIFLVWGVFTLVFSIGSVVSTQDVCGKYDKCVLRSYQWNFGREHCTCLVFADRQTKPTTYAEWTDPVDTTANLAELATAGELRIIQIINRAVPELPEALRKCHDLQQLILVYTKTESLPEWLSEFSHLEYLYVFKCNVMAANELTPN
;
A
#
# COMPACT_ATOMS: atom_id res chain seq x y z
N MET A 1 52.25 18.04 61.06
CA MET A 1 52.03 18.89 62.26
C MET A 1 50.55 18.80 62.58
N SER A 2 50.22 18.22 63.74
CA SER A 2 48.90 18.13 64.38
C SER A 2 47.89 17.15 63.72
N GLN A 3 47.67 15.92 64.23
CA GLN A 3 46.81 15.51 65.38
C GLN A 3 45.31 15.74 65.10
N LEU A 4 44.32 14.89 65.44
CA LEU A 4 44.17 13.52 65.97
C LEU A 4 42.63 13.28 66.11
N ASN A 5 42.24 12.05 66.46
CA ASN A 5 40.93 11.53 66.94
C ASN A 5 40.04 10.84 65.87
N GLU A 6 39.95 9.50 65.90
CA GLU A 6 39.22 8.61 66.86
C GLU A 6 37.71 8.81 66.73
N ASP A 7 36.83 7.82 66.84
CA ASP A 7 36.79 6.36 66.76
C ASP A 7 35.27 6.09 66.91
N ASP A 8 34.70 5.08 66.25
CA ASP A 8 33.78 4.17 66.93
C ASP A 8 33.36 2.99 66.03
N VAL A 9 33.58 1.82 66.61
CA VAL A 9 33.26 0.46 66.16
C VAL A 9 32.07 -0.04 66.99
N VAL A 10 31.33 -1.01 66.45
CA VAL A 10 30.57 -2.13 67.09
C VAL A 10 29.28 -2.36 66.26
N SER A 11 29.12 -3.40 65.44
CA SER A 11 29.13 -4.87 65.63
C SER A 11 27.82 -5.48 66.17
N SER A 12 27.49 -6.65 65.61
CA SER A 12 26.51 -7.68 66.03
C SER A 12 25.07 -7.50 65.49
N THR A 13 24.30 -8.52 65.08
CA THR A 13 24.44 -9.98 64.95
C THR A 13 23.21 -10.48 64.15
N ALA A 14 23.38 -11.40 63.19
CA ALA A 14 22.90 -12.80 63.23
C ALA A 14 21.40 -13.05 63.52
N GLY A 15 20.73 -13.76 62.60
CA GLY A 15 19.42 -14.40 62.82
C GLY A 15 18.75 -14.91 61.54
N ALA A 16 19.01 -16.17 61.19
CA ALA A 16 18.09 -17.06 60.46
C ALA A 16 17.56 -18.11 61.48
N PRO A 17 16.65 -19.07 61.20
CA PRO A 17 15.80 -19.35 60.02
C PRO A 17 14.33 -19.71 60.41
N GLU A 18 13.61 -20.38 59.49
CA GLU A 18 12.33 -21.15 59.56
C GLU A 18 11.20 -20.56 58.69
N GLU A 19 10.88 -21.13 57.53
CA GLU A 19 10.28 -22.45 57.22
C GLU A 19 8.74 -22.42 57.29
N ASN A 20 8.09 -22.38 56.12
CA ASN A 20 7.00 -23.30 55.85
C ASN A 20 6.77 -23.49 54.34
N SER A 21 6.92 -24.75 53.98
CA SER A 21 6.68 -25.45 52.73
C SER A 21 5.24 -25.32 52.19
N ILE A 22 5.06 -25.48 50.87
CA ILE A 22 4.33 -26.62 50.26
C ILE A 22 4.72 -26.72 48.75
N VAL A 23 5.54 -27.74 48.49
CA VAL A 23 5.54 -28.76 47.41
C VAL A 23 5.46 -28.37 45.92
N ASP A 24 6.49 -28.84 45.23
CA ASP A 24 6.90 -28.75 43.82
C ASP A 24 6.55 -30.09 43.09
N PRO A 25 7.20 -30.52 41.98
CA PRO A 25 6.95 -30.28 40.55
C PRO A 25 6.58 -31.57 39.78
N LEU A 26 6.36 -31.51 38.45
CA LEU A 26 6.64 -32.69 37.60
C LEU A 26 7.08 -32.30 36.18
N SER A 27 8.36 -32.53 35.91
CA SER A 27 8.88 -32.81 34.58
C SER A 27 9.87 -33.99 34.67
N TYR A 28 9.87 -34.79 33.59
CA TYR A 28 10.78 -35.89 33.22
C TYR A 28 10.63 -37.28 33.83
N LEU A 29 10.36 -38.25 32.96
CA LEU A 29 11.20 -39.44 32.81
C LEU A 29 11.11 -40.05 31.39
N VAL A 30 12.28 -40.42 30.89
CA VAL A 30 12.63 -41.04 29.60
C VAL A 30 13.09 -42.47 29.89
N ALA A 31 12.78 -43.44 29.01
CA ALA A 31 13.66 -44.54 28.52
C ALA A 31 12.79 -45.65 27.84
N ARG A 32 12.96 -45.92 26.53
CA ARG A 32 13.85 -46.93 25.87
C ARG A 32 13.15 -48.31 25.81
N THR A 33 12.96 -48.98 24.67
CA THR A 33 13.95 -49.67 23.79
C THR A 33 13.28 -50.19 22.50
N ASP A 34 14.04 -50.19 21.39
CA ASP A 34 14.27 -51.23 20.34
C ASP A 34 13.05 -51.91 19.65
N GLU A 35 12.97 -52.30 18.37
CA GLU A 35 13.86 -52.64 17.24
C GLU A 35 12.93 -52.82 15.98
N VAL A 36 13.26 -52.31 14.77
CA VAL A 36 13.66 -53.05 13.54
C VAL A 36 12.59 -53.86 12.74
N ALA A 37 12.56 -53.61 11.41
CA ALA A 37 12.19 -54.46 10.25
C ALA A 37 10.70 -54.83 9.96
N VAL A 38 10.07 -54.46 8.83
CA VAL A 38 10.15 -54.91 7.39
C VAL A 38 9.05 -55.94 6.99
N SER A 39 8.27 -55.54 5.97
CA SER A 39 7.59 -56.28 4.86
C SER A 39 6.56 -57.42 5.03
N ALA A 40 5.56 -57.33 4.13
CA ALA A 40 4.85 -58.41 3.37
C ALA A 40 3.93 -59.36 4.17
N SER A 41 2.90 -60.04 3.65
CA SER A 41 2.05 -60.06 2.44
C SER A 41 1.00 -61.18 2.66
N SER A 42 -0.04 -61.28 1.80
CA SER A 42 -0.76 -62.53 1.40
C SER A 42 -1.54 -63.34 2.46
N MET A 43 -2.88 -63.44 2.37
CA MET A 43 -3.73 -64.37 1.57
C MET A 43 -4.12 -65.69 2.29
N GLU A 44 -5.40 -66.04 2.07
CA GLU A 44 -6.06 -67.36 2.08
C GLU A 44 -6.35 -68.10 3.39
N HIS A 45 -7.64 -68.35 3.65
CA HIS A 45 -8.21 -69.69 3.46
C HIS A 45 -9.76 -69.70 3.52
N ASP A 46 -10.36 -70.25 2.47
CA ASP A 46 -11.72 -70.82 2.41
C ASP A 46 -11.68 -72.25 3.00
N PRO A 47 -12.77 -72.79 3.58
CA PRO A 47 -13.49 -73.81 2.79
C PRO A 47 -15.02 -73.89 3.03
N ARG A 48 -15.75 -73.90 1.91
CA ARG A 48 -16.75 -74.89 1.41
C ARG A 48 -17.76 -75.61 2.34
N ALA A 49 -18.96 -75.70 1.74
CA ALA A 49 -20.02 -76.74 1.83
C ALA A 49 -20.91 -76.69 3.07
N ALA A 50 -22.21 -77.04 3.04
CA ALA A 50 -23.28 -77.28 2.06
C ALA A 50 -24.45 -77.78 2.95
N ASP A 51 -25.70 -77.40 2.68
CA ASP A 51 -26.91 -78.25 2.76
C ASP A 51 -28.20 -77.47 3.10
N ALA A 52 -29.21 -77.68 2.26
CA ALA A 52 -30.63 -77.40 2.51
C ALA A 52 -31.30 -78.68 3.07
N PRO A 53 -32.47 -78.61 3.74
CA PRO A 53 -33.80 -78.64 3.07
C PRO A 53 -34.87 -77.76 3.78
N MET A 54 -35.86 -77.12 3.14
CA MET A 54 -37.12 -77.55 2.48
C MET A 54 -38.29 -77.97 3.40
N THR A 55 -39.50 -77.50 3.04
CA THR A 55 -40.92 -77.80 3.47
C THR A 55 -41.59 -76.70 4.32
N GLU A 56 -42.84 -76.23 4.11
CA GLU A 56 -44.00 -76.78 3.39
C GLU A 56 -45.09 -75.69 3.02
N LYS A 57 -45.73 -75.90 1.85
CA LYS A 57 -47.10 -75.58 1.31
C LYS A 57 -47.92 -74.36 1.87
N VAL A 58 -48.67 -73.59 1.06
CA VAL A 58 -49.93 -73.96 0.35
C VAL A 58 -50.26 -72.95 -0.79
N ARG A 59 -50.88 -73.43 -1.88
CA ARG A 59 -51.57 -72.73 -3.01
C ARG A 59 -53.00 -73.33 -3.12
N PRO A 60 -53.97 -72.94 -4.00
CA PRO A 60 -54.02 -71.93 -5.07
C PRO A 60 -55.39 -71.20 -5.28
N SER A 61 -55.47 -70.26 -6.25
CA SER A 61 -56.61 -70.02 -7.21
C SER A 61 -56.30 -68.72 -8.00
N MET A 62 -55.99 -68.65 -9.30
CA MET A 62 -56.64 -69.01 -10.58
C MET A 62 -57.61 -67.93 -11.17
N VAL A 63 -57.02 -66.99 -11.94
CA VAL A 63 -57.38 -66.24 -13.19
C VAL A 63 -58.86 -65.88 -13.54
N PRO A 64 -59.15 -64.79 -14.30
CA PRO A 64 -58.85 -64.73 -15.74
C PRO A 64 -58.24 -63.39 -16.27
N ARG A 65 -57.51 -63.50 -17.37
CA ARG A 65 -57.03 -62.41 -18.23
C ARG A 65 -58.18 -61.82 -19.06
N LEU A 66 -58.16 -60.50 -19.30
CA LEU A 66 -58.58 -59.93 -20.59
C LEU A 66 -57.82 -58.62 -20.89
N SER A 67 -57.38 -58.50 -22.14
CA SER A 67 -56.55 -57.44 -22.71
C SER A 67 -57.18 -56.05 -22.70
N GLY A 68 -56.35 -55.01 -22.60
CA GLY A 68 -56.72 -53.63 -22.90
C GLY A 68 -55.53 -52.68 -22.81
N SER A 69 -54.99 -52.28 -23.97
CA SER A 69 -53.96 -51.26 -24.14
C SER A 69 -54.25 -49.97 -23.36
N GLN A 70 -53.26 -49.51 -22.59
CA GLN A 70 -52.77 -48.11 -22.56
C GLN A 70 -51.60 -48.06 -21.58
N ALA A 71 -50.37 -47.97 -22.11
CA ALA A 71 -49.20 -47.67 -21.32
C ALA A 71 -49.32 -46.22 -20.82
N LEU A 72 -49.80 -46.06 -19.59
CA LEU A 72 -49.69 -44.81 -18.84
C LEU A 72 -48.22 -44.73 -18.40
N GLU A 73 -47.43 -43.95 -19.14
CA GLU A 73 -46.09 -43.55 -18.72
C GLU A 73 -46.14 -43.02 -17.27
N PRO A 74 -45.21 -43.42 -16.39
CA PRO A 74 -45.11 -42.80 -15.07
C PRO A 74 -44.70 -41.35 -15.27
N ARG A 75 -45.61 -40.43 -14.94
CA ARG A 75 -45.26 -39.01 -14.71
C ARG A 75 -44.03 -38.98 -13.80
N PRO A 76 -42.90 -38.38 -14.21
CA PRO A 76 -41.82 -38.14 -13.28
C PRO A 76 -42.37 -37.20 -12.22
N SER A 77 -42.38 -37.70 -10.99
CA SER A 77 -42.78 -36.98 -9.79
C SER A 77 -42.08 -35.63 -9.73
N ILE A 78 -42.87 -34.61 -9.40
CA ILE A 78 -42.52 -33.21 -9.17
C ILE A 78 -41.60 -33.10 -7.93
N VAL A 79 -40.41 -33.68 -8.03
CA VAL A 79 -39.38 -33.67 -6.97
C VAL A 79 -38.01 -33.24 -7.53
N ASN A 80 -37.87 -33.14 -8.86
CA ASN A 80 -36.66 -32.58 -9.50
C ASN A 80 -36.85 -31.17 -10.08
N VAL A 81 -37.93 -30.46 -9.71
CA VAL A 81 -38.07 -29.03 -9.99
C VAL A 81 -37.75 -28.30 -8.69
N VAL A 82 -36.76 -27.41 -8.75
CA VAL A 82 -36.11 -26.71 -7.63
C VAL A 82 -35.01 -27.52 -6.93
N ALA A 83 -34.12 -28.15 -7.70
CA ALA A 83 -32.71 -27.88 -7.43
C ALA A 83 -32.49 -26.41 -7.82
N ALA A 84 -32.72 -25.48 -6.88
CA ALA A 84 -32.15 -24.16 -7.03
C ALA A 84 -30.64 -24.40 -7.16
N GLU A 85 -30.09 -24.25 -8.37
CA GLU A 85 -28.65 -24.17 -8.55
C GLU A 85 -28.18 -23.08 -7.58
N VAL A 86 -27.62 -23.51 -6.44
CA VAL A 86 -27.06 -22.61 -5.46
C VAL A 86 -25.86 -22.00 -6.16
N ALA A 87 -25.99 -20.74 -6.58
CA ALA A 87 -24.92 -20.03 -7.27
C ALA A 87 -23.63 -20.20 -6.48
N THR A 88 -22.61 -20.78 -7.13
CA THR A 88 -21.31 -20.95 -6.49
C THR A 88 -20.57 -19.61 -6.55
N PHE A 89 -19.65 -19.39 -5.61
CA PHE A 89 -18.84 -18.17 -5.57
C PHE A 89 -18.12 -17.91 -6.92
N HIS A 90 -17.63 -18.98 -7.55
CA HIS A 90 -16.96 -18.90 -8.84
C HIS A 90 -17.90 -18.55 -10.00
N ASP A 91 -19.21 -18.82 -9.89
CA ASP A 91 -20.17 -18.41 -10.93
C ASP A 91 -20.42 -16.89 -10.94
N VAL A 92 -20.20 -16.22 -9.80
CA VAL A 92 -20.40 -14.76 -9.65
C VAL A 92 -19.10 -13.99 -9.88
N PHE A 93 -18.01 -14.41 -9.24
CA PHE A 93 -16.75 -13.66 -9.26
C PHE A 93 -15.66 -14.29 -10.13
N GLY A 94 -15.87 -15.52 -10.63
CA GLY A 94 -14.88 -16.26 -11.39
C GLY A 94 -13.68 -16.69 -10.54
N PHE A 95 -12.59 -17.07 -11.21
CA PHE A 95 -11.31 -17.41 -10.55
C PHE A 95 -10.70 -16.19 -9.83
N LEU A 96 -10.86 -14.99 -10.38
CA LEU A 96 -10.33 -13.74 -9.82
C LEU A 96 -11.00 -13.31 -8.50
N GLY A 97 -12.12 -13.92 -8.11
CA GLY A 97 -12.78 -13.62 -6.84
C GLY A 97 -11.95 -13.95 -5.61
N VAL A 98 -11.19 -15.05 -5.63
CA VAL A 98 -10.35 -15.47 -4.48
C VAL A 98 -9.18 -14.50 -4.26
N PRO A 99 -8.38 -14.13 -5.28
CA PRO A 99 -7.38 -13.07 -5.17
C PRO A 99 -7.96 -11.75 -4.64
N MET A 100 -9.16 -11.36 -5.07
CA MET A 100 -9.80 -10.12 -4.59
C MET A 100 -10.07 -10.15 -3.09
N ILE A 101 -10.59 -11.26 -2.55
CA ILE A 101 -10.81 -11.41 -1.10
C ILE A 101 -9.49 -11.31 -0.34
N VAL A 102 -8.46 -12.03 -0.79
CA VAL A 102 -7.13 -12.00 -0.16
C VAL A 102 -6.59 -10.56 -0.15
N VAL A 103 -6.68 -9.86 -1.28
CA VAL A 103 -6.23 -8.47 -1.40
C VAL A 103 -7.02 -7.54 -0.47
N PHE A 104 -8.33 -7.71 -0.31
CA PHE A 104 -9.13 -6.90 0.63
C PHE A 104 -8.79 -7.18 2.10
N LEU A 105 -8.58 -8.44 2.47
CA LEU A 105 -8.21 -8.80 3.84
C LEU A 105 -6.80 -8.29 4.19
N LEU A 106 -5.83 -8.45 3.27
CA LEU A 106 -4.50 -7.87 3.44
C LEU A 106 -4.56 -6.34 3.51
N SER A 107 -5.42 -5.71 2.70
CA SER A 107 -5.60 -4.26 2.74
C SER A 107 -6.20 -3.79 4.06
N ALA A 108 -7.18 -4.51 4.60
CA ALA A 108 -7.76 -4.24 5.91
C ALA A 108 -6.70 -4.37 7.01
N ALA A 109 -5.98 -5.50 7.05
CA ALA A 109 -4.93 -5.76 8.04
C ALA A 109 -3.86 -4.66 8.03
N TRP A 110 -3.37 -4.29 6.85
CA TRP A 110 -2.37 -3.22 6.73
C TRP A 110 -2.93 -1.85 7.13
N THR A 111 -4.19 -1.55 6.77
CA THR A 111 -4.81 -0.27 7.15
C THR A 111 -4.97 -0.16 8.68
N PHE A 112 -5.27 -1.26 9.38
CA PHE A 112 -5.26 -1.28 10.84
C PHE A 112 -3.85 -1.11 11.41
N VAL A 113 -2.83 -1.73 10.81
CA VAL A 113 -1.43 -1.48 11.20
C VAL A 113 -1.05 -0.02 11.02
N LEU A 114 -1.44 0.62 9.92
CA LEU A 114 -1.26 2.06 9.72
C LEU A 114 -1.94 2.87 10.83
N ALA A 115 -3.14 2.49 11.27
CA ALA A 115 -3.83 3.18 12.37
C ALA A 115 -3.03 3.09 13.68
N VAL A 116 -2.44 1.93 13.97
CA VAL A 116 -1.54 1.76 15.13
C VAL A 116 -0.26 2.59 14.98
N ILE A 117 0.32 2.65 13.78
CA ILE A 117 1.49 3.49 13.48
C ILE A 117 1.19 4.97 13.75
N GLN A 118 -0.01 5.48 13.40
CA GLN A 118 -0.36 6.86 13.72
C GLN A 118 -0.47 7.09 15.23
N ALA A 119 -1.03 6.13 15.97
CA ALA A 119 -1.25 6.28 17.40
C ALA A 119 0.05 6.17 18.21
N ARG A 120 1.01 5.35 17.76
CA ARG A 120 2.25 5.03 18.50
C ARG A 120 3.45 4.96 17.57
N ALA A 121 3.75 6.08 16.90
CA ALA A 121 4.83 6.20 15.93
C ALA A 121 6.19 5.68 16.44
N ASP A 122 6.70 6.24 17.53
CA ASP A 122 8.03 5.94 18.05
C ASP A 122 8.16 4.48 18.50
N SER A 123 7.15 3.99 19.23
CA SER A 123 7.11 2.58 19.67
C SER A 123 7.04 1.62 18.49
N MET A 124 6.25 1.92 17.46
CA MET A 124 6.16 1.09 16.26
C MET A 124 7.47 1.10 15.47
N ALA A 125 8.08 2.27 15.23
CA ALA A 125 9.37 2.37 14.55
C ALA A 125 10.45 1.57 15.28
N ASN A 126 10.55 1.70 16.60
CA ASN A 126 11.51 0.95 17.40
C ASN A 126 11.26 -0.55 17.42
N THR A 127 9.99 -0.98 17.51
CA THR A 127 9.64 -2.40 17.51
C THR A 127 9.93 -3.02 16.14
N ILE A 128 9.54 -2.35 15.06
CA ILE A 128 9.75 -2.81 13.68
C ILE A 128 11.24 -2.93 13.36
N MET A 129 12.04 -1.96 13.81
CA MET A 129 13.48 -1.90 13.51
C MET A 129 14.35 -2.57 14.58
N ASN A 130 13.75 -3.12 15.63
CA ASN A 130 14.43 -3.70 16.78
C ASN A 130 15.47 -2.74 17.40
N THR A 131 14.99 -1.56 17.80
CA THR A 131 15.80 -0.49 18.42
C THR A 131 15.23 0.01 19.77
N THR A 132 14.32 -0.75 20.39
CA THR A 132 13.62 -0.37 21.63
C THR A 132 14.52 -0.09 22.82
N HIS A 133 15.68 -0.74 22.89
CA HIS A 133 16.61 -0.63 24.02
C HIS A 133 17.63 0.49 23.86
N PHE A 134 17.62 1.20 22.72
CA PHE A 134 18.59 2.24 22.41
C PHE A 134 17.99 3.63 22.59
N ASP A 135 18.83 4.58 23.00
CA ASP A 135 18.50 6.00 23.15
C ASP A 135 17.22 6.24 23.97
N SER A 136 16.99 5.43 25.02
CA SER A 136 15.79 5.49 25.88
C SER A 136 14.46 5.37 25.12
N GLY A 137 14.46 4.68 23.97
CA GLY A 137 13.28 4.55 23.10
C GLY A 137 13.09 5.72 22.12
N GLU A 138 14.05 6.65 22.02
CA GLU A 138 14.01 7.82 21.14
C GLU A 138 15.08 7.70 20.01
N PHE A 139 15.37 6.48 19.55
CA PHE A 139 16.38 6.22 18.50
C PHE A 139 16.10 6.94 17.18
N TRP A 140 14.83 7.11 16.79
CA TRP A 140 14.47 7.64 15.46
C TRP A 140 14.21 9.14 15.45
N LEU A 141 13.92 9.76 16.61
CA LEU A 141 13.46 11.15 16.76
C LEU A 141 12.46 11.56 15.66
N LEU A 142 11.34 10.86 15.57
CA LEU A 142 10.34 11.15 14.54
C LEU A 142 9.62 12.48 14.86
N PRO A 143 9.32 13.30 13.84
CA PRO A 143 8.50 14.50 14.03
C PRO A 143 7.13 14.12 14.60
N LYS A 144 6.69 14.82 15.66
CA LYS A 144 5.41 14.55 16.34
C LYS A 144 4.29 15.42 15.73
N PRO A 145 3.32 14.84 15.00
CA PRO A 145 2.21 15.60 14.44
C PRO A 145 1.23 16.05 15.53
N GLU A 146 0.38 17.03 15.20
CA GLU A 146 -0.65 17.52 16.12
C GLU A 146 -1.62 16.42 16.56
N ALA A 147 -2.03 16.44 17.83
CA ALA A 147 -2.93 15.44 18.41
C ALA A 147 -4.26 15.30 17.64
N ALA A 148 -4.78 16.41 17.10
CA ALA A 148 -6.00 16.40 16.28
C ALA A 148 -5.83 15.60 14.98
N ILE A 149 -4.67 15.73 14.33
CA ILE A 149 -4.35 14.99 13.11
C ILE A 149 -4.21 13.51 13.42
N ILE A 150 -3.54 13.15 14.53
CA ILE A 150 -3.41 11.75 14.97
C ILE A 150 -4.79 11.14 15.19
N PHE A 151 -5.65 11.78 15.99
CA PHE A 151 -6.99 11.25 16.29
C PHE A 151 -7.83 11.08 15.02
N SER A 152 -7.88 12.10 14.16
CA SER A 152 -8.62 12.06 12.90
C SER A 152 -8.13 10.93 11.99
N SER A 153 -6.80 10.76 11.91
CA SER A 153 -6.16 9.72 11.10
C SER A 153 -6.47 8.31 11.57
N VAL A 154 -6.42 8.07 12.88
CA VAL A 154 -6.73 6.76 13.48
C VAL A 154 -8.18 6.38 13.20
N VAL A 155 -9.11 7.32 13.37
CA VAL A 155 -10.54 7.11 13.08
C VAL A 155 -10.75 6.80 11.59
N LEU A 156 -10.19 7.63 10.70
CA LEU A 156 -10.34 7.45 9.25
C LEU A 156 -9.76 6.12 8.76
N LEU A 157 -8.54 5.78 9.17
CA LEU A 157 -7.92 4.50 8.82
C LEU A 157 -8.72 3.31 9.35
N SER A 158 -9.22 3.39 10.59
CA SER A 158 -10.07 2.33 11.15
C SER A 158 -11.35 2.14 10.34
N LEU A 159 -12.00 3.22 9.93
CA LEU A 159 -13.17 3.18 9.05
C LEU A 159 -12.83 2.58 7.68
N PHE A 160 -11.68 2.91 7.09
CA PHE A 160 -11.24 2.31 5.84
C PHE A 160 -10.95 0.81 5.97
N GLY A 161 -10.30 0.38 7.07
CA GLY A 161 -10.07 -1.03 7.39
C GLY A 161 -11.36 -1.82 7.55
N ILE A 162 -12.36 -1.25 8.22
CA ILE A 162 -13.72 -1.81 8.31
C ILE A 162 -14.36 -1.89 6.91
N GLY A 163 -14.21 -0.85 6.08
CA GLY A 163 -14.72 -0.83 4.71
C GLY A 163 -14.16 -1.96 3.84
N TYR A 164 -12.85 -2.21 3.87
CA TYR A 164 -12.22 -3.32 3.14
C TYR A 164 -12.69 -4.68 3.68
N THR A 165 -12.84 -4.82 4.99
CA THR A 165 -13.39 -6.03 5.63
C THR A 165 -14.84 -6.27 5.19
N ALA A 166 -15.66 -5.21 5.16
CA ALA A 166 -17.04 -5.29 4.71
C ALA A 166 -17.16 -5.73 3.25
N LEU A 167 -16.27 -5.28 2.36
CA LEU A 167 -16.22 -5.75 0.97
C LEU A 167 -15.94 -7.25 0.88
N ALA A 168 -14.98 -7.76 1.65
CA ALA A 168 -14.69 -9.19 1.71
C ALA A 168 -15.90 -10.00 2.25
N VAL A 169 -16.55 -9.51 3.32
CA VAL A 169 -17.76 -10.13 3.89
C VAL A 169 -18.91 -10.15 2.87
N ILE A 170 -19.13 -9.05 2.13
CA ILE A 170 -20.13 -8.97 1.07
C ILE A 170 -19.86 -10.03 -0.01
N MET A 171 -18.61 -10.18 -0.43
CA MET A 171 -18.22 -11.18 -1.43
C MET A 171 -18.39 -12.62 -0.94
N ILE A 172 -18.19 -12.90 0.35
CA ILE A 172 -18.28 -14.25 0.91
C ILE A 172 -19.73 -14.65 1.23
N PHE A 173 -20.52 -13.74 1.82
CA PHE A 173 -21.81 -14.08 2.42
C PHE A 173 -23.01 -13.46 1.68
N PHE A 174 -22.89 -12.22 1.22
CA PHE A 174 -24.02 -11.47 0.68
C PHE A 174 -24.16 -11.52 -0.85
N TYR A 175 -23.26 -12.22 -1.55
CA TYR A 175 -23.35 -12.39 -3.01
C TYR A 175 -24.57 -13.22 -3.46
N ARG A 176 -25.20 -13.94 -2.53
CA ARG A 176 -26.41 -14.75 -2.75
C ARG A 176 -27.70 -13.96 -2.52
N SER A 177 -27.64 -12.89 -1.74
CA SER A 177 -28.78 -12.06 -1.43
C SER A 177 -29.05 -11.16 -2.63
N GLY A 178 -30.14 -11.44 -3.36
CA GLY A 178 -30.62 -10.53 -4.40
C GLY A 178 -30.76 -9.13 -3.81
N THR A 179 -30.20 -8.13 -4.49
CA THR A 179 -30.32 -6.72 -4.08
C THR A 179 -31.78 -6.38 -3.82
N PRO A 180 -32.13 -5.67 -2.71
CA PRO A 180 -33.45 -5.09 -2.59
C PRO A 180 -33.68 -4.17 -3.79
N ASP A 181 -34.79 -4.36 -4.51
CA ASP A 181 -35.17 -3.51 -5.64
C ASP A 181 -35.28 -2.06 -5.14
N GLU A 182 -34.41 -1.19 -5.62
CA GLU A 182 -34.49 0.26 -5.38
C GLU A 182 -35.48 0.95 -6.35
N ASP A 183 -36.35 0.18 -7.03
CA ASP A 183 -37.31 0.67 -8.03
C ASP A 183 -38.80 0.47 -7.64
N SER A 184 -39.09 -0.01 -6.43
CA SER A 184 -40.48 -0.10 -5.96
C SER A 184 -40.90 1.17 -5.21
N ASN A 185 -40.97 2.31 -5.90
CA ASN A 185 -41.83 3.45 -5.52
C ASN A 185 -41.82 4.55 -6.60
N VAL A 186 -42.37 4.28 -7.78
CA VAL A 186 -42.88 5.35 -8.65
C VAL A 186 -44.24 4.92 -9.22
N ASN A 187 -45.30 5.40 -8.58
CA ASN A 187 -46.64 5.40 -9.16
C ASN A 187 -46.67 6.34 -10.38
N PRO A 188 -47.07 5.88 -11.57
CA PRO A 188 -47.12 6.73 -12.75
C PRO A 188 -48.48 7.43 -12.83
N THR A 189 -48.69 8.46 -12.01
CA THR A 189 -49.85 9.36 -12.19
C THR A 189 -49.53 10.74 -11.63
N ALA A 190 -49.19 11.68 -12.52
CA ALA A 190 -49.62 13.08 -12.50
C ALA A 190 -48.81 13.88 -13.54
N VAL A 191 -49.24 13.82 -14.81
CA VAL A 191 -48.91 14.88 -15.77
C VAL A 191 -49.82 16.06 -15.46
N HIS A 192 -49.35 17.00 -14.65
CA HIS A 192 -49.88 18.35 -14.66
C HIS A 192 -48.85 19.28 -15.32
N LYS A 193 -49.19 19.69 -16.54
CA LYS A 193 -48.62 20.86 -17.20
C LYS A 193 -48.89 22.07 -16.30
N THR A 194 -47.82 22.71 -15.83
CA THR A 194 -47.89 24.11 -15.39
C THR A 194 -46.86 24.91 -16.16
N LYS A 195 -47.39 25.71 -17.08
CA LYS A 195 -46.73 26.82 -17.75
C LYS A 195 -46.72 27.99 -16.76
N CYS A 196 -45.57 28.59 -16.50
CA CYS A 196 -45.50 30.01 -16.13
C CYS A 196 -44.07 30.56 -16.32
N ASP A 197 -43.93 31.30 -17.41
CA ASP A 197 -43.39 32.64 -17.52
C ASP A 197 -42.06 33.02 -16.84
N THR A 198 -41.10 33.20 -17.73
CA THR A 198 -39.97 34.14 -17.69
C THR A 198 -40.33 35.49 -17.07
N THR A 199 -39.58 35.89 -16.04
CA THR A 199 -39.22 37.28 -15.81
C THR A 199 -37.70 37.41 -15.77
N THR A 200 -37.20 38.18 -16.74
CA THR A 200 -35.82 38.56 -16.92
C THR A 200 -35.38 39.48 -15.79
N THR A 201 -34.19 39.24 -15.23
CA THR A 201 -33.38 40.30 -14.64
C THR A 201 -31.93 40.01 -14.97
N GLU A 202 -31.36 40.85 -15.83
CA GLU A 202 -29.95 40.84 -16.20
C GLU A 202 -29.07 41.18 -14.99
N LYS A 203 -27.96 40.45 -14.83
CA LYS A 203 -26.60 41.02 -14.75
C LYS A 203 -25.49 39.97 -14.74
N ALA A 204 -24.40 40.36 -15.38
CA ALA A 204 -23.03 39.84 -15.31
C ALA A 204 -22.65 38.63 -16.20
N ALA A 205 -22.15 38.98 -17.38
CA ALA A 205 -21.36 38.13 -18.26
C ALA A 205 -20.07 37.64 -17.59
N SER A 206 -20.04 36.38 -17.14
CA SER A 206 -18.80 35.62 -16.84
C SER A 206 -19.00 34.09 -16.82
N SER A 207 -20.02 33.56 -17.51
CA SER A 207 -20.35 32.12 -17.43
C SER A 207 -20.79 31.50 -18.76
N ASN A 208 -20.15 31.87 -19.87
CA ASN A 208 -20.46 31.27 -21.18
C ASN A 208 -19.66 29.99 -21.49
N ILE A 209 -18.67 29.63 -20.66
CA ILE A 209 -17.88 28.40 -20.85
C ILE A 209 -18.38 27.30 -19.91
N PHE A 210 -18.61 27.61 -18.64
CA PHE A 210 -19.08 26.65 -17.65
C PHE A 210 -20.49 26.15 -17.97
N HIS A 211 -21.43 27.07 -18.25
CA HIS A 211 -22.79 26.71 -18.66
C HIS A 211 -22.83 25.91 -19.97
N ARG A 212 -21.91 26.20 -20.88
CA ARG A 212 -21.78 25.55 -22.19
C ARG A 212 -21.12 24.17 -22.10
N MET A 213 -20.19 23.98 -21.16
CA MET A 213 -19.68 22.65 -20.78
C MET A 213 -20.76 21.82 -20.08
N VAL A 214 -21.53 22.41 -19.15
CA VAL A 214 -22.60 21.72 -18.42
C VAL A 214 -23.71 21.26 -19.36
N LEU A 215 -24.14 22.12 -20.29
CA LEU A 215 -25.10 21.76 -21.35
C LEU A 215 -24.54 20.66 -22.26
N TRP A 216 -23.30 20.80 -22.72
CA TRP A 216 -22.63 19.78 -23.54
C TRP A 216 -22.52 18.43 -22.80
N PHE A 217 -22.27 18.44 -21.48
CA PHE A 217 -22.19 17.24 -20.65
C PHE A 217 -23.55 16.57 -20.44
N HIS A 218 -24.64 17.33 -20.45
CA HIS A 218 -26.00 16.82 -20.33
C HIS A 218 -26.57 16.24 -21.64
N GLU A 219 -26.09 16.70 -22.80
CA GLU A 219 -26.49 16.21 -24.13
C GLU A 219 -25.81 14.89 -24.57
N ILE A 220 -24.82 14.41 -23.81
CA ILE A 220 -24.09 13.16 -24.08
C ILE A 220 -24.94 11.96 -23.62
N PRO A 221 -25.04 10.87 -24.43
CA PRO A 221 -25.71 9.62 -24.03
C PRO A 221 -25.22 9.13 -22.66
N THR A 222 -26.13 8.61 -21.83
CA THR A 222 -25.85 8.20 -20.44
C THR A 222 -24.63 7.28 -20.30
N ASP A 223 -24.45 6.36 -21.25
CA ASP A 223 -23.32 5.41 -21.26
C ASP A 223 -21.99 6.12 -21.52
N VAL A 224 -21.99 7.14 -22.38
CA VAL A 224 -20.81 7.93 -22.73
C VAL A 224 -20.45 8.91 -21.61
N ARG A 225 -21.45 9.49 -20.94
CA ARG A 225 -21.25 10.35 -19.76
C ARG A 225 -20.61 9.58 -18.61
N GLN A 226 -21.03 8.33 -18.40
CA GLN A 226 -20.45 7.46 -17.39
C GLN A 226 -19.00 7.07 -17.72
N HIS A 227 -18.62 6.99 -19.01
CA HIS A 227 -17.21 6.80 -19.43
C HIS A 227 -16.33 7.98 -19.04
N TYR A 228 -16.72 9.21 -19.39
CA TYR A 228 -15.93 10.40 -19.08
C TYR A 228 -15.85 10.65 -17.58
N PHE A 229 -16.95 10.44 -16.85
CA PHE A 229 -16.95 10.57 -15.40
C PHE A 229 -16.01 9.54 -14.74
N THR A 230 -16.01 8.29 -15.19
CA THR A 230 -15.11 7.27 -14.62
C THR A 230 -13.64 7.53 -14.96
N ALA A 231 -13.34 7.96 -16.20
CA ALA A 231 -11.99 8.36 -16.59
C ALA A 231 -11.51 9.63 -15.83
N ALA A 232 -12.42 10.58 -15.59
CA ALA A 232 -12.13 11.75 -14.78
C ALA A 232 -11.82 11.38 -13.32
N LEU A 233 -12.43 10.33 -12.76
CA LEU A 233 -12.10 9.80 -11.44
C LEU A 233 -10.76 9.01 -11.40
N ASP A 234 -10.19 8.67 -12.56
CA ASP A 234 -8.88 8.02 -12.67
C ASP A 234 -7.73 9.05 -12.70
N LEU A 235 -8.00 10.28 -13.15
CA LEU A 235 -6.98 11.33 -13.31
C LEU A 235 -6.38 11.86 -11.99
N PRO A 236 -7.16 12.29 -10.95
CA PRO A 236 -6.59 12.72 -9.68
C PRO A 236 -5.68 11.66 -9.05
N LYS A 237 -6.05 10.40 -9.24
CA LYS A 237 -5.32 9.27 -8.70
C LYS A 237 -3.95 9.08 -9.35
N LEU A 238 -3.88 9.14 -10.68
CA LEU A 238 -2.60 9.11 -11.41
C LEU A 238 -1.73 10.32 -11.08
N ILE A 239 -2.34 11.49 -10.88
CA ILE A 239 -1.64 12.70 -10.42
C ILE A 239 -1.02 12.47 -9.03
N PHE A 240 -1.79 11.98 -8.05
CA PHE A 240 -1.28 11.72 -6.71
C PHE A 240 -0.15 10.67 -6.69
N GLN A 241 -0.24 9.64 -7.53
CA GLN A 241 0.84 8.66 -7.68
C GLN A 241 2.10 9.29 -8.30
N THR A 242 1.93 10.18 -9.28
CA THR A 242 3.06 10.91 -9.89
C THR A 242 3.72 11.86 -8.90
N ILE A 243 2.93 12.56 -8.09
CA ILE A 243 3.43 13.39 -6.99
C ILE A 243 4.21 12.54 -5.98
N THR A 244 3.71 11.34 -5.64
CA THR A 244 4.41 10.44 -4.71
C THR A 244 5.76 10.00 -5.25
N LEU A 245 5.86 9.66 -6.54
CA LEU A 245 7.14 9.35 -7.19
C LEU A 245 8.08 10.55 -7.15
N TYR A 246 7.56 11.75 -7.39
CA TYR A 246 8.34 12.98 -7.31
C TYR A 246 8.89 13.23 -5.91
N THR A 247 8.08 13.00 -4.87
CA THR A 247 8.54 13.05 -3.47
C THR A 247 9.64 12.03 -3.19
N TYR A 248 9.50 10.78 -3.68
CA TYR A 248 10.56 9.76 -3.50
C TYR A 248 11.88 10.16 -4.15
N LEU A 249 11.83 10.81 -5.33
CA LEU A 249 13.00 11.35 -5.99
C LEU A 249 13.63 12.48 -5.15
N LEU A 250 12.83 13.46 -4.71
CA LEU A 250 13.34 14.62 -4.00
C LEU A 250 13.87 14.32 -2.60
N ASP A 251 13.24 13.40 -1.87
CA ASP A 251 13.66 13.00 -0.50
C ASP A 251 14.77 11.93 -0.52
N GLY A 252 15.26 11.55 -1.70
CA GLY A 252 16.42 10.68 -1.84
C GLY A 252 16.17 9.22 -1.50
N PHE A 253 14.99 8.68 -1.79
CA PHE A 253 14.68 7.27 -1.51
C PHE A 253 15.66 6.32 -2.22
N PRO A 254 15.87 5.10 -1.69
CA PRO A 254 16.69 4.08 -2.36
C PRO A 254 16.29 3.88 -3.82
N THR A 255 17.26 3.88 -4.74
CA THR A 255 17.02 3.81 -6.19
C THR A 255 16.21 2.58 -6.60
N ALA A 256 16.40 1.44 -5.91
CA ALA A 256 15.61 0.23 -6.13
C ALA A 256 14.09 0.47 -5.93
N ILE A 257 13.71 1.23 -4.90
CA ILE A 257 12.32 1.59 -4.63
C ILE A 257 11.81 2.54 -5.71
N ILE A 258 12.61 3.54 -6.09
CA ILE A 258 12.27 4.50 -7.13
C ILE A 258 11.99 3.77 -8.45
N TYR A 259 12.93 2.94 -8.93
CA TYR A 259 12.75 2.20 -10.19
C TYR A 259 11.54 1.27 -10.15
N TYR A 260 11.33 0.56 -9.05
CA TYR A 260 10.17 -0.31 -8.89
C TYR A 260 8.86 0.48 -8.96
N TYR A 261 8.77 1.61 -8.26
CA TYR A 261 7.61 2.49 -8.29
C TYR A 261 7.38 3.09 -9.69
N THR A 262 8.45 3.54 -10.36
CA THR A 262 8.39 4.13 -11.70
C THR A 262 7.87 3.14 -12.73
N VAL A 263 8.35 1.89 -12.71
CA VAL A 263 7.88 0.84 -13.64
C VAL A 263 6.40 0.54 -13.40
N LEU A 264 5.98 0.37 -12.15
CA LEU A 264 4.57 0.12 -11.84
C LEU A 264 3.67 1.30 -12.22
N LEU A 265 4.14 2.54 -12.00
CA LEU A 265 3.37 3.73 -12.35
C LEU A 265 3.24 3.85 -13.86
N PHE A 266 4.31 3.59 -14.61
CA PHE A 266 4.29 3.55 -16.07
C PHE A 266 3.29 2.51 -16.59
N LEU A 267 3.31 1.29 -16.04
CA LEU A 267 2.29 0.27 -16.36
C LEU A 267 0.88 0.77 -16.05
N ASN A 268 0.69 1.50 -14.95
CA ASN A 268 -0.62 2.07 -14.61
C ASN A 268 -1.10 3.10 -15.65
N TRP A 269 -0.21 3.98 -16.12
CA TRP A 269 -0.49 4.91 -17.23
C TRP A 269 -0.84 4.17 -18.53
N LEU A 270 -0.16 3.06 -18.83
CA LEU A 270 -0.46 2.22 -20.01
C LEU A 270 -1.84 1.56 -19.91
N VAL A 271 -2.22 1.03 -18.75
CA VAL A 271 -3.55 0.43 -18.56
C VAL A 271 -4.65 1.49 -18.65
N ALA A 272 -4.43 2.68 -18.10
CA ALA A 272 -5.35 3.81 -18.25
C ALA A 272 -5.51 4.23 -19.72
N CYS A 273 -4.39 4.30 -20.45
CA CYS A 273 -4.36 4.53 -21.89
C CYS A 273 -5.19 3.47 -22.65
N TYR A 274 -4.93 2.19 -22.42
CA TYR A 274 -5.65 1.08 -23.06
C TYR A 274 -7.16 1.12 -22.76
N ARG A 275 -7.52 1.33 -21.50
CA ARG A 275 -8.91 1.40 -21.03
C ARG A 275 -9.68 2.57 -21.65
N SER A 276 -9.01 3.71 -21.87
CA SER A 276 -9.62 4.87 -22.53
C SER A 276 -10.04 4.58 -23.99
N GLN A 277 -9.38 3.62 -24.64
CA GLN A 277 -9.70 3.21 -26.01
C GLN A 277 -10.80 2.13 -26.06
N HIS A 278 -10.78 1.14 -25.17
CA HIS A 278 -11.50 -0.14 -25.30
C HIS A 278 -12.65 -0.37 -24.30
N TYR A 279 -13.17 0.68 -23.64
CA TYR A 279 -14.14 0.55 -22.53
C TYR A 279 -15.37 -0.35 -22.79
N VAL A 280 -15.88 -0.43 -24.03
CA VAL A 280 -17.17 -1.09 -24.35
C VAL A 280 -17.09 -2.63 -24.29
N ASN A 281 -15.91 -3.24 -24.20
CA ASN A 281 -15.72 -4.68 -24.41
C ASN A 281 -15.35 -5.51 -23.16
N ASP A 282 -15.65 -5.07 -21.93
CA ASP A 282 -15.28 -5.80 -20.70
C ASP A 282 -16.49 -6.30 -19.88
N PRO A 283 -17.23 -7.33 -20.34
CA PRO A 283 -18.46 -7.81 -19.70
C PRO A 283 -18.24 -8.48 -18.33
N ASP A 284 -17.02 -8.98 -18.07
CA ASP A 284 -16.63 -9.61 -16.81
C ASP A 284 -15.69 -8.72 -15.97
N LEU A 285 -15.57 -7.43 -16.36
CA LEU A 285 -14.78 -6.41 -15.66
C LEU A 285 -13.35 -6.88 -15.34
N ILE A 286 -12.71 -7.68 -16.20
CA ILE A 286 -11.38 -8.25 -15.96
C ILE A 286 -10.33 -7.14 -15.97
N ILE A 287 -10.35 -6.27 -16.98
CA ILE A 287 -9.40 -5.16 -17.14
C ILE A 287 -9.61 -4.16 -16.00
N ALA A 288 -10.88 -3.87 -15.68
CA ALA A 288 -11.21 -3.00 -14.56
C ALA A 288 -10.71 -3.57 -13.22
N ARG A 289 -10.92 -4.85 -12.94
CA ARG A 289 -10.44 -5.51 -11.71
C ARG A 289 -8.92 -5.48 -11.60
N LEU A 290 -8.20 -5.79 -12.67
CA LEU A 290 -6.73 -5.77 -12.68
C LEU A 290 -6.22 -4.33 -12.44
N TYR A 291 -6.75 -3.36 -13.17
CA TYR A 291 -6.43 -1.94 -12.99
C TYR A 291 -6.66 -1.47 -11.55
N TYR A 292 -7.84 -1.75 -10.98
CA TYR A 292 -8.14 -1.34 -9.61
C TYR A 292 -7.39 -2.13 -8.53
N THR A 293 -6.76 -3.26 -8.89
CA THR A 293 -5.83 -3.97 -8.01
C THR A 293 -4.47 -3.26 -7.98
N PHE A 294 -3.95 -2.81 -9.13
CA PHE A 294 -2.80 -1.90 -9.17
C PHE A 294 -3.09 -0.62 -8.41
N ASP A 295 -4.29 -0.07 -8.55
CA ASP A 295 -4.71 1.10 -7.81
C ASP A 295 -4.54 0.94 -6.29
N LEU A 296 -5.02 -0.20 -5.78
CA LEU A 296 -5.01 -0.56 -4.37
C LEU A 296 -3.58 -0.85 -3.89
N PHE A 297 -2.72 -1.43 -4.75
CA PHE A 297 -1.30 -1.57 -4.47
C PHE A 297 -0.66 -0.24 -4.08
N PHE A 298 -0.84 0.81 -4.87
CA PHE A 298 -0.25 2.12 -4.56
C PHE A 298 -0.85 2.80 -3.34
N ALA A 299 -2.16 2.64 -3.11
CA ALA A 299 -2.83 3.26 -1.98
C ALA A 299 -2.48 2.62 -0.63
N VAL A 300 -2.25 1.30 -0.64
CA VAL A 300 -2.17 0.50 0.59
C VAL A 300 -0.80 -0.19 0.69
N PHE A 301 -0.35 -0.89 -0.35
CA PHE A 301 0.85 -1.75 -0.27
C PHE A 301 2.18 -1.05 -0.57
N ALA A 302 2.21 0.03 -1.36
CA ALA A 302 3.46 0.72 -1.67
C ALA A 302 4.20 1.18 -0.39
N PRO A 303 3.53 1.79 0.61
CA PRO A 303 4.20 2.14 1.86
C PRO A 303 4.67 0.92 2.67
N LEU A 304 3.96 -0.22 2.61
CA LEU A 304 4.41 -1.48 3.21
C LEU A 304 5.69 -1.99 2.55
N VAL A 305 5.79 -1.95 1.22
CA VAL A 305 6.98 -2.40 0.49
C VAL A 305 8.20 -1.56 0.87
N VAL A 306 8.03 -0.24 0.99
CA VAL A 306 9.09 0.67 1.48
C VAL A 306 9.54 0.26 2.88
N LEU A 307 8.60 0.02 3.80
CA LEU A 307 8.92 -0.40 5.17
C LEU A 307 9.67 -1.74 5.19
N VAL A 308 9.21 -2.73 4.43
CA VAL A 308 9.86 -4.04 4.30
C VAL A 308 11.28 -3.92 3.75
N TYR A 309 11.50 -3.01 2.80
CA TYR A 309 12.84 -2.73 2.29
C TYR A 309 13.77 -2.26 3.40
N PHE A 310 13.36 -1.32 4.24
CA PHE A 310 14.20 -0.83 5.35
C PHE A 310 14.41 -1.88 6.44
N ILE A 311 13.40 -2.68 6.79
CA ILE A 311 13.57 -3.81 7.71
C ILE A 311 14.65 -4.78 7.23
N ARG A 312 14.71 -5.03 5.92
CA ARG A 312 15.67 -5.96 5.29
C ARG A 312 17.06 -5.36 5.08
N SER A 313 17.16 -4.05 4.92
CA SER A 313 18.40 -3.36 4.51
C SER A 313 19.09 -2.59 5.63
N PHE A 314 18.40 -2.32 6.74
CA PHE A 314 18.94 -1.55 7.86
C PHE A 314 20.09 -2.29 8.55
N LYS A 315 21.27 -1.67 8.51
CA LYS A 315 22.49 -2.19 9.11
C LYS A 315 22.81 -1.42 10.38
N PHE A 316 22.69 -2.10 11.51
CA PHE A 316 23.08 -1.57 12.81
C PHE A 316 23.55 -2.72 13.70
N ASP A 317 24.81 -2.67 14.14
CA ASP A 317 25.37 -3.70 15.02
C ASP A 317 24.92 -3.46 16.46
N ARG A 318 23.81 -4.11 16.78
CA ARG A 318 23.17 -4.01 18.10
C ARG A 318 24.02 -4.64 19.18
N ALA A 319 24.72 -5.74 18.88
CA ALA A 319 25.52 -6.45 19.87
C ALA A 319 26.78 -5.65 20.21
N GLU A 320 27.48 -5.15 19.19
CA GLU A 320 28.64 -4.27 19.38
C GLU A 320 28.25 -3.03 20.21
N PHE A 321 27.10 -2.41 19.89
CA PHE A 321 26.67 -1.22 20.60
C PHE A 321 26.24 -1.48 22.04
N LEU A 322 25.58 -2.61 22.33
CA LEU A 322 25.24 -2.97 23.70
C LEU A 322 26.50 -3.16 24.57
N THR A 323 27.53 -3.84 24.06
CA THR A 323 28.82 -3.96 24.77
C THR A 323 29.46 -2.60 25.03
N ARG A 324 29.31 -1.65 24.10
CA ARG A 324 29.77 -0.27 24.30
C ARG A 324 28.99 0.43 25.42
N MET A 325 27.67 0.30 25.45
CA MET A 325 26.85 0.90 26.51
C MET A 325 27.16 0.34 27.90
N GLU A 326 27.50 -0.94 27.99
CA GLU A 326 27.90 -1.60 29.26
C GLU A 326 29.27 -1.14 29.75
N THR A 327 30.17 -0.79 28.83
CA THR A 327 31.57 -0.43 29.16
C THR A 327 31.78 1.06 29.38
N LEU A 328 30.94 1.91 28.78
CA LEU A 328 31.07 3.37 28.86
C LEU A 328 30.15 3.97 29.92
N SER A 329 30.58 5.06 30.56
CA SER A 329 29.78 5.77 31.55
C SER A 329 28.54 6.42 30.92
N PRO A 330 27.37 6.38 31.60
CA PRO A 330 26.15 7.05 31.17
C PRO A 330 26.40 8.55 30.89
N GLY A 331 25.79 9.07 29.81
CA GLY A 331 25.86 10.50 29.45
C GLY A 331 27.02 10.90 28.51
N THR A 332 27.85 9.95 28.09
CA THR A 332 28.89 10.17 27.06
C THR A 332 28.26 10.15 25.66
N PHE A 333 28.75 10.96 24.72
CA PHE A 333 28.39 10.91 23.30
C PHE A 333 28.36 9.48 22.73
N ASP A 334 29.31 8.67 23.15
CA ASP A 334 29.47 7.29 22.72
C ASP A 334 28.31 6.36 23.14
N GLY A 335 27.43 6.82 24.03
CA GLY A 335 26.19 6.14 24.43
C GLY A 335 24.99 6.40 23.53
N VAL A 336 25.09 7.32 22.55
CA VAL A 336 23.99 7.63 21.62
C VAL A 336 24.05 6.72 20.39
N ALA A 337 23.18 5.72 20.36
CA ALA A 337 23.15 4.65 19.36
C ALA A 337 22.89 5.15 17.95
N ARG A 338 21.93 6.07 17.78
CA ARG A 338 21.57 6.64 16.48
C ARG A 338 22.77 7.20 15.73
N ILE A 339 23.73 7.79 16.45
CA ILE A 339 24.91 8.41 15.85
C ILE A 339 25.86 7.38 15.24
N PHE A 340 25.79 6.13 15.67
CA PHE A 340 26.58 5.04 15.08
C PHE A 340 25.86 4.30 13.96
N GLY A 341 24.55 4.49 13.79
CA GLY A 341 23.82 4.00 12.62
C GLY A 341 24.20 4.76 11.34
N GLU A 342 23.93 4.13 10.20
CA GLU A 342 24.19 4.70 8.88
C GLU A 342 23.22 5.88 8.62
N PRO A 343 23.73 7.11 8.42
CA PRO A 343 22.89 8.32 8.40
C PRO A 343 21.98 8.37 7.19
N SER A 344 22.42 7.83 6.05
CA SER A 344 21.59 7.70 4.84
C SER A 344 20.37 6.80 5.11
N GLN A 345 20.58 5.64 5.75
CA GLN A 345 19.50 4.71 6.07
C GLN A 345 18.56 5.26 7.13
N ILE A 346 19.10 5.92 8.17
CA ILE A 346 18.28 6.55 9.22
C ILE A 346 17.41 7.65 8.62
N SER A 347 18.01 8.57 7.87
CA SER A 347 17.30 9.67 7.24
C SER A 347 16.22 9.17 6.28
N SER A 348 16.56 8.26 5.35
CA SER A 348 15.59 7.70 4.41
C SER A 348 14.46 6.93 5.11
N PHE A 349 14.76 6.21 6.19
CA PHE A 349 13.73 5.54 6.99
C PHE A 349 12.82 6.56 7.69
N CYS A 350 13.37 7.59 8.34
CA CYS A 350 12.57 8.62 9.00
C CYS A 350 11.66 9.34 7.99
N SER A 351 12.16 9.70 6.80
CA SER A 351 11.35 10.28 5.73
C SER A 351 10.26 9.32 5.23
N ALA A 352 10.61 8.04 5.02
CA ALA A 352 9.64 7.02 4.61
C ALA A 352 8.57 6.75 5.67
N PHE A 353 8.96 6.72 6.94
CA PHE A 353 8.06 6.49 8.06
C PHE A 353 7.16 7.70 8.29
N HIS A 354 7.69 8.92 8.13
CA HIS A 354 6.90 10.14 8.11
C HIS A 354 5.89 10.15 6.95
N TYR A 355 6.23 9.58 5.79
CA TYR A 355 5.26 9.37 4.70
C TYR A 355 4.19 8.31 5.03
N LEU A 356 4.45 7.35 5.92
CA LEU A 356 3.37 6.49 6.45
C LEU A 356 2.40 7.28 7.34
N GLN A 357 2.91 8.34 7.97
CA GLN A 357 2.11 9.20 8.83
C GLN A 357 1.26 10.18 8.02
N PHE A 358 0.16 10.64 8.62
CA PHE A 358 -0.50 11.85 8.15
C PHE A 358 0.07 12.99 8.99
N SER A 359 1.05 13.70 8.44
CA SER A 359 1.74 14.78 9.15
C SER A 359 1.04 16.13 9.02
N SER A 360 0.16 16.28 8.04
CA SER A 360 -0.56 17.52 7.76
C SER A 360 -2.00 17.28 7.31
N GLY A 361 -2.86 18.29 7.45
CA GLY A 361 -4.25 18.22 6.97
C GLY A 361 -4.37 17.95 5.46
N SER A 362 -3.42 18.44 4.65
CA SER A 362 -3.38 18.15 3.22
C SER A 362 -3.06 16.68 2.95
N THR A 363 -2.07 16.11 3.66
CA THR A 363 -1.75 14.67 3.58
C THR A 363 -2.91 13.79 4.01
N LEU A 364 -3.62 14.18 5.07
CA LEU A 364 -4.84 13.53 5.52
C LEU A 364 -5.91 13.55 4.43
N PHE A 365 -6.15 14.70 3.80
CA PHE A 365 -7.15 14.85 2.75
C PHE A 365 -6.89 13.94 1.54
N TYR A 366 -5.72 14.04 0.89
CA TYR A 366 -5.52 13.32 -0.38
C TYR A 366 -5.34 11.81 -0.18
N LYS A 367 -4.65 11.36 0.89
CA LYS A 367 -4.50 9.92 1.19
C LYS A 367 -5.84 9.30 1.60
N SER A 368 -6.69 10.05 2.32
CA SER A 368 -8.06 9.62 2.62
C SER A 368 -8.92 9.57 1.36
N ALA A 369 -8.84 10.58 0.49
CA ALA A 369 -9.57 10.60 -0.78
C ALA A 369 -9.22 9.39 -1.66
N LEU A 370 -7.95 8.98 -1.72
CA LEU A 370 -7.52 7.77 -2.43
C LEU A 370 -8.15 6.49 -1.86
N ASN A 371 -8.22 6.36 -0.54
CA ASN A 371 -8.87 5.23 0.12
C ASN A 371 -10.39 5.21 -0.10
N VAL A 372 -11.06 6.36 0.00
CA VAL A 372 -12.50 6.51 -0.29
C VAL A 372 -12.80 6.15 -1.75
N LEU A 373 -12.02 6.66 -2.69
CA LEU A 373 -12.17 6.35 -4.11
C LEU A 373 -11.96 4.87 -4.40
N SER A 374 -10.97 4.24 -3.74
CA SER A 374 -10.70 2.81 -3.84
C SER A 374 -11.91 1.99 -3.36
N LEU A 375 -12.41 2.26 -2.15
CA LEU A 375 -13.58 1.58 -1.58
C LEU A 375 -14.84 1.77 -2.45
N TYR A 376 -15.09 2.99 -2.94
CA TYR A 376 -16.20 3.27 -3.84
C TYR A 376 -16.12 2.46 -5.14
N LYS A 377 -14.95 2.46 -5.79
CA LYS A 377 -14.72 1.72 -7.04
C LYS A 377 -14.88 0.22 -6.83
N TRP A 378 -14.29 -0.33 -5.78
CA TRP A 378 -14.40 -1.76 -5.47
C TRP A 378 -15.83 -2.17 -5.09
N ARG A 379 -16.54 -1.36 -4.29
CA ARG A 379 -17.97 -1.59 -4.02
C ARG A 379 -18.78 -1.63 -5.30
N LYS A 380 -18.55 -0.69 -6.22
CA LYS A 380 -19.23 -0.63 -7.52
C LYS A 380 -18.97 -1.89 -8.35
N ILE A 381 -17.73 -2.39 -8.41
CA ILE A 381 -17.37 -3.61 -9.14
C ILE A 381 -18.05 -4.82 -8.54
N VAL A 382 -17.93 -5.01 -7.22
CA VAL A 382 -18.53 -6.16 -6.51
C VAL A 382 -20.04 -6.20 -6.74
N MET A 383 -20.71 -5.06 -6.56
CA MET A 383 -22.16 -4.97 -6.79
C MET A 383 -22.54 -5.16 -8.27
N THR A 384 -21.73 -4.67 -9.21
CA THR A 384 -21.98 -4.86 -10.65
C THR A 384 -21.83 -6.34 -11.04
N LEU A 385 -20.85 -7.07 -10.50
CA LEU A 385 -20.68 -8.50 -10.75
C LEU A 385 -21.85 -9.31 -10.20
N ILE A 386 -22.29 -9.01 -8.97
CA ILE A 386 -23.49 -9.63 -8.36
C ILE A 386 -24.72 -9.37 -9.24
N ARG A 387 -24.94 -8.11 -9.65
CA ARG A 387 -26.07 -7.74 -10.53
C ARG A 387 -26.01 -8.42 -11.89
N ASN A 388 -24.87 -8.38 -12.57
CA ASN A 388 -24.67 -9.02 -13.88
C ASN A 388 -24.94 -10.53 -13.80
N HIS A 389 -24.52 -11.18 -12.72
CA HIS A 389 -24.82 -12.60 -12.51
C HIS A 389 -26.32 -12.84 -12.33
N HIS A 390 -27.00 -12.06 -11.49
CA HIS A 390 -28.46 -12.18 -11.31
C HIS A 390 -29.24 -11.89 -12.60
N GLU A 391 -28.83 -10.93 -13.40
CA GLU A 391 -29.41 -10.63 -14.72
C GLU A 391 -29.23 -11.81 -15.68
N ARG A 392 -28.00 -12.35 -15.81
CA ARG A 392 -27.72 -13.54 -16.64
C ARG A 392 -28.57 -14.74 -16.20
N GLN A 393 -28.75 -14.93 -14.89
CA GLN A 393 -29.61 -15.97 -14.34
C GLN A 393 -31.09 -15.74 -14.70
N ARG A 394 -31.60 -14.51 -14.56
CA ARG A 394 -32.97 -14.15 -14.97
C ARG A 394 -33.18 -14.37 -16.48
N GLU A 395 -32.21 -14.03 -17.31
CA GLU A 395 -32.27 -14.29 -18.76
C GLU A 395 -32.27 -15.79 -19.10
N ARG A 396 -31.44 -16.59 -18.43
CA ARG A 396 -31.43 -18.06 -18.60
C ARG A 396 -32.78 -18.66 -18.23
N LYS A 397 -33.37 -18.22 -17.10
CA LYS A 397 -34.71 -18.64 -16.67
C LYS A 397 -35.79 -18.22 -17.68
N ARG A 398 -35.74 -16.99 -18.21
CA ARG A 398 -36.66 -16.55 -19.28
C ARG A 398 -36.51 -17.39 -20.55
N LYS A 399 -35.28 -17.65 -21.00
CA LYS A 399 -35.01 -18.48 -22.20
C LYS A 399 -35.45 -19.94 -22.00
N ALA A 400 -35.28 -20.49 -20.81
CA ALA A 400 -35.77 -21.82 -20.47
C ALA A 400 -37.30 -21.90 -20.44
N LEU A 401 -37.98 -20.83 -19.98
CA LEU A 401 -39.44 -20.75 -19.92
C LEU A 401 -40.08 -20.61 -21.31
N VAL A 402 -39.39 -19.98 -22.27
CA VAL A 402 -39.93 -19.74 -23.63
C VAL A 402 -39.86 -20.98 -24.53
N GLY A 403 -39.11 -22.04 -24.16
CA GLY A 403 -38.98 -23.26 -24.96
C GLY A 403 -38.32 -23.05 -26.33
N PRO A 404 -37.75 -24.08 -26.96
CA PRO A 404 -37.31 -23.97 -28.35
C PRO A 404 -38.54 -23.78 -29.25
N VAL A 405 -38.56 -22.72 -30.06
CA VAL A 405 -39.53 -22.59 -31.15
C VAL A 405 -39.40 -23.83 -32.04
N SER A 406 -40.46 -24.62 -32.15
CA SER A 406 -40.55 -25.74 -33.09
C SER A 406 -40.28 -25.21 -34.50
N GLY A 407 -39.07 -25.46 -34.99
CA GLY A 407 -38.67 -25.09 -36.34
C GLY A 407 -39.31 -26.05 -37.33
N ASP A 408 -40.35 -25.59 -38.01
CA ASP A 408 -40.80 -26.23 -39.23
C ASP A 408 -39.65 -26.30 -40.25
N THR A 409 -39.63 -27.43 -40.93
CA THR A 409 -38.53 -27.93 -41.73
C THR A 409 -38.29 -27.03 -42.96
N SER A 410 -37.18 -26.27 -42.98
CA SER A 410 -36.51 -25.89 -44.25
C SER A 410 -35.03 -25.50 -44.03
N ARG A 411 -34.18 -26.51 -43.81
CA ARG A 411 -32.71 -26.36 -43.63
C ARG A 411 -31.94 -25.90 -44.89
N THR A 412 -32.59 -25.55 -45.98
CA THR A 412 -31.93 -25.18 -47.26
C THR A 412 -31.98 -23.69 -47.63
N SER A 413 -32.74 -22.86 -46.92
CA SER A 413 -32.83 -21.41 -47.20
C SER A 413 -31.98 -20.53 -46.26
N SER A 414 -31.64 -21.02 -45.06
CA SER A 414 -30.92 -20.25 -44.04
C SER A 414 -29.41 -20.15 -44.32
N PHE A 415 -28.78 -21.20 -44.84
CA PHE A 415 -27.33 -21.20 -45.13
C PHE A 415 -26.96 -20.20 -46.24
N LYS A 416 -27.81 -20.05 -47.28
CA LYS A 416 -27.62 -19.05 -48.33
C LYS A 416 -27.77 -17.61 -47.83
N ARG A 417 -28.65 -17.35 -46.86
CA ARG A 417 -28.86 -16.02 -46.28
C ARG A 417 -27.77 -15.64 -45.27
N THR A 418 -27.13 -16.63 -44.63
CA THR A 418 -25.95 -16.42 -43.77
C THR A 418 -24.69 -16.19 -44.60
N LEU A 419 -24.49 -16.93 -45.69
CA LEU A 419 -23.33 -16.73 -46.58
C LEU A 419 -23.38 -15.39 -47.33
N SER A 420 -24.57 -14.93 -47.75
CA SER A 420 -24.72 -13.62 -48.41
C SER A 420 -24.50 -12.45 -47.46
N LYS A 421 -24.77 -12.61 -46.15
CA LYS A 421 -24.45 -11.59 -45.13
C LYS A 421 -22.96 -11.56 -44.77
N THR A 422 -22.24 -12.67 -44.90
CA THR A 422 -20.79 -12.73 -44.65
C THR A 422 -19.99 -12.09 -45.78
N LEU A 423 -20.44 -12.25 -47.04
CA LEU A 423 -19.74 -11.69 -48.22
C LEU A 423 -19.99 -10.19 -48.47
N SER A 424 -21.07 -9.59 -47.94
CA SER A 424 -21.26 -8.13 -47.99
C SER A 424 -20.54 -7.36 -46.87
N ARG A 425 -19.81 -8.06 -45.99
CA ARG A 425 -19.13 -7.48 -44.81
C ARG A 425 -17.64 -7.19 -45.05
N THR A 426 -17.21 -7.10 -46.32
CA THR A 426 -15.84 -6.71 -46.72
C THR A 426 -15.68 -5.24 -47.07
N ASN A 427 -16.75 -4.43 -47.02
CA ASN A 427 -16.65 -2.98 -47.08
C ASN A 427 -16.79 -2.35 -45.67
N LEU A 428 -15.85 -2.65 -44.78
CA LEU A 428 -15.61 -1.80 -43.61
C LEU A 428 -15.00 -0.47 -44.10
N LYS A 429 -15.85 0.48 -44.49
CA LYS A 429 -15.53 1.88 -44.18
C LYS A 429 -15.56 1.97 -42.65
N PRO A 430 -14.45 2.28 -41.96
CA PRO A 430 -14.51 2.50 -40.53
C PRO A 430 -15.48 3.67 -40.30
N LYS A 431 -16.64 3.38 -39.71
CA LYS A 431 -17.53 4.42 -39.21
C LYS A 431 -16.79 5.05 -38.03
N PHE A 432 -15.97 6.06 -38.30
CA PHE A 432 -15.40 6.93 -37.29
C PHE A 432 -16.56 7.56 -36.53
N GLY A 433 -16.91 7.00 -35.37
CA GLY A 433 -17.91 7.58 -34.49
C GLY A 433 -17.45 8.99 -34.09
N LYS A 434 -18.40 9.91 -33.89
CA LYS A 434 -18.13 11.32 -33.51
C LYS A 434 -17.21 11.49 -32.27
N HIS A 435 -17.00 10.44 -31.48
CA HIS A 435 -16.13 10.43 -30.30
C HIS A 435 -14.78 9.71 -30.48
N PHE A 436 -14.45 9.21 -31.68
CA PHE A 436 -13.18 8.52 -31.92
C PHE A 436 -11.98 9.46 -31.70
N ILE A 437 -12.06 10.69 -32.22
CA ILE A 437 -10.99 11.69 -32.09
C ILE A 437 -10.75 12.02 -30.62
N THR A 438 -11.80 12.27 -29.83
CA THR A 438 -11.67 12.56 -28.39
C THR A 438 -11.06 11.40 -27.60
N LYS A 439 -11.44 10.15 -27.92
CA LYS A 439 -10.85 8.95 -27.30
C LYS A 439 -9.38 8.80 -27.64
N LEU A 440 -9.01 9.04 -28.90
CA LEU A 440 -7.62 8.97 -29.35
C LEU A 440 -6.76 10.05 -28.68
N LEU A 441 -7.26 11.28 -28.59
CA LEU A 441 -6.56 12.39 -27.92
C LEU A 441 -6.35 12.10 -26.42
N LEU A 442 -7.39 11.65 -25.73
CA LEU A 442 -7.29 11.30 -24.30
C LEU A 442 -6.28 10.17 -24.07
N SER A 443 -6.31 9.13 -24.91
CA SER A 443 -5.35 8.04 -24.87
C SER A 443 -3.91 8.50 -25.12
N LEU A 444 -3.70 9.38 -26.09
CA LEU A 444 -2.38 9.94 -26.39
C LEU A 444 -1.83 10.73 -25.20
N ILE A 445 -2.67 11.51 -24.51
CA ILE A 445 -2.28 12.25 -23.30
C ILE A 445 -1.77 11.28 -22.22
N PHE A 446 -2.52 10.20 -21.95
CA PHE A 446 -2.10 9.19 -20.96
C PHE A 446 -0.76 8.54 -21.33
N LEU A 447 -0.56 8.22 -22.62
CA LEU A 447 0.68 7.60 -23.09
C LEU A 447 1.86 8.56 -22.98
N VAL A 448 1.72 9.80 -23.47
CA VAL A 448 2.78 10.82 -23.42
C VAL A 448 3.17 11.12 -21.98
N TRP A 449 2.19 11.27 -21.09
CA TRP A 449 2.46 11.54 -19.67
C TRP A 449 3.14 10.36 -18.96
N GLY A 450 2.71 9.12 -19.27
CA GLY A 450 3.37 7.92 -18.76
C GLY A 450 4.83 7.82 -19.18
N VAL A 451 5.11 8.02 -20.49
CA VAL A 451 6.48 8.02 -21.02
C VAL A 451 7.31 9.16 -20.42
N PHE A 452 6.73 10.36 -20.32
CA PHE A 452 7.39 11.51 -19.69
C PHE A 452 7.78 11.18 -18.24
N THR A 453 6.88 10.61 -17.45
CA THR A 453 7.13 10.26 -16.04
C THR A 453 8.26 9.23 -15.91
N LEU A 454 8.27 8.23 -16.78
CA LEU A 454 9.33 7.20 -16.84
C LEU A 454 10.69 7.82 -17.17
N VAL A 455 10.76 8.61 -18.24
CA VAL A 455 12.00 9.26 -18.70
C VAL A 455 12.50 10.27 -17.67
N PHE A 456 11.60 11.09 -17.12
CA PHE A 456 11.94 12.07 -16.10
C PHE A 456 12.52 11.40 -14.86
N SER A 457 11.88 10.36 -14.33
CA SER A 457 12.36 9.65 -13.14
C SER A 457 13.73 9.01 -13.36
N ILE A 458 13.92 8.28 -14.46
CA ILE A 458 15.20 7.63 -14.77
C ILE A 458 16.28 8.68 -15.01
N GLY A 459 15.96 9.74 -15.77
CA GLY A 459 16.88 10.83 -16.07
C GLY A 459 17.31 11.60 -14.82
N SER A 460 16.40 11.86 -13.87
CA SER A 460 16.74 12.50 -12.60
C SER A 460 17.67 11.64 -11.75
N VAL A 461 17.49 10.31 -11.73
CA VAL A 461 18.42 9.43 -11.00
C VAL A 461 19.79 9.41 -11.66
N VAL A 462 19.85 9.20 -12.97
CA VAL A 462 21.12 9.10 -13.71
C VAL A 462 21.90 10.41 -13.66
N SER A 463 21.24 11.55 -13.91
CA SER A 463 21.92 12.85 -13.92
C SER A 463 22.42 13.25 -12.52
N THR A 464 21.64 13.04 -11.46
CA THR A 464 22.13 13.26 -10.10
C THR A 464 23.29 12.33 -9.76
N GLN A 465 23.26 11.06 -10.16
CA GLN A 465 24.35 10.12 -9.88
C GLN A 465 25.65 10.50 -10.59
N ASP A 466 25.58 11.01 -11.81
CA ASP A 466 26.76 11.47 -12.56
C ASP A 466 27.44 12.68 -11.89
N VAL A 467 26.64 13.67 -11.48
CA VAL A 467 27.16 14.87 -10.79
C VAL A 467 27.63 14.56 -9.37
N CYS A 468 26.81 13.84 -8.58
CA CYS A 468 27.08 13.58 -7.17
C CYS A 468 27.96 12.34 -6.92
N GLY A 469 28.30 11.55 -7.95
CA GLY A 469 29.11 10.34 -7.81
C GLY A 469 30.56 10.63 -7.40
N LYS A 470 31.01 11.87 -7.61
CA LYS A 470 32.37 12.35 -7.26
C LYS A 470 32.53 12.62 -5.76
N TYR A 471 31.42 12.82 -5.03
CA TYR A 471 31.43 13.17 -3.62
C TYR A 471 31.02 11.97 -2.77
N ASP A 472 32.00 11.33 -2.13
CA ASP A 472 31.79 10.20 -1.23
C ASP A 472 31.10 10.62 0.08
N LYS A 473 31.32 11.88 0.52
CA LYS A 473 30.70 12.45 1.73
C LYS A 473 29.23 12.79 1.58
N CYS A 474 28.71 12.80 0.35
CA CYS A 474 27.28 12.92 0.09
C CYS A 474 26.60 11.55 0.17
N VAL A 475 26.15 11.20 1.38
CA VAL A 475 25.56 9.88 1.65
C VAL A 475 24.11 9.76 1.20
N LEU A 476 23.39 10.89 1.10
CA LEU A 476 22.02 10.94 0.57
C LEU A 476 21.87 12.09 -0.43
N ARG A 477 21.26 11.81 -1.58
CA ARG A 477 21.15 12.72 -2.73
C ARG A 477 19.68 13.02 -3.02
N SER A 478 19.37 14.25 -3.44
CA SER A 478 18.07 14.60 -4.03
C SER A 478 18.11 14.33 -5.53
N TYR A 479 17.26 13.43 -6.02
CA TYR A 479 17.21 13.08 -7.44
C TYR A 479 16.42 14.12 -8.22
N GLN A 480 17.14 15.02 -8.88
CA GLN A 480 16.59 16.11 -9.69
C GLN A 480 17.09 15.98 -11.12
N TRP A 481 16.42 16.64 -12.07
CA TRP A 481 16.89 16.68 -13.45
C TRP A 481 18.12 17.61 -13.56
N ASN A 482 19.30 17.02 -13.43
CA ASN A 482 20.58 17.74 -13.27
C ASN A 482 21.45 17.76 -14.54
N PHE A 483 20.90 17.41 -15.71
CA PHE A 483 21.65 17.51 -16.97
C PHE A 483 22.13 18.95 -17.21
N GLY A 484 23.45 19.12 -17.33
CA GLY A 484 24.08 20.44 -17.52
C GLY A 484 24.27 21.25 -16.23
N ARG A 485 24.07 20.66 -15.04
CA ARG A 485 24.40 21.31 -13.76
C ARG A 485 25.75 20.83 -13.23
N GLU A 486 26.45 21.73 -12.56
CA GLU A 486 27.80 21.48 -12.01
C GLU A 486 27.78 21.10 -10.52
N HIS A 487 26.78 21.58 -9.76
CA HIS A 487 26.70 21.37 -8.31
C HIS A 487 25.84 20.16 -7.95
N CYS A 488 26.30 19.38 -6.97
CA CYS A 488 25.58 18.22 -6.47
C CYS A 488 24.41 18.62 -5.55
N THR A 489 23.23 18.08 -5.81
CA THR A 489 22.02 18.23 -4.98
C THR A 489 22.07 17.25 -3.80
N CYS A 490 22.96 17.52 -2.84
CA CYS A 490 23.15 16.67 -1.66
C CYS A 490 22.16 17.02 -0.54
N LEU A 491 21.55 16.00 0.08
CA LEU A 491 20.64 16.17 1.22
C LEU A 491 21.33 15.89 2.56
N VAL A 492 22.22 14.90 2.60
CA VAL A 492 22.90 14.49 3.83
C VAL A 492 24.40 14.47 3.58
N PHE A 493 25.10 15.35 4.30
CA PHE A 493 26.54 15.36 4.40
C PHE A 493 26.94 14.53 5.63
N ALA A 494 27.78 13.51 5.44
CA ALA A 494 28.33 12.74 6.53
C ALA A 494 29.83 12.45 6.32
N ASP A 495 30.66 13.06 7.15
CA ASP A 495 32.09 12.70 7.27
C ASP A 495 32.37 12.31 8.72
N ARG A 496 32.43 11.00 8.95
CA ARG A 496 32.45 10.42 10.29
C ARG A 496 33.59 9.43 10.41
N GLN A 497 34.50 9.68 11.35
CA GLN A 497 35.48 8.70 11.80
C GLN A 497 35.07 8.15 13.17
N THR A 498 34.27 7.08 13.19
CA THR A 498 33.69 6.53 14.44
C THR A 498 34.62 5.59 15.21
N LYS A 499 35.73 5.17 14.60
CA LYS A 499 36.73 4.27 15.21
C LYS A 499 38.15 4.74 14.84
N PRO A 500 38.64 5.88 15.37
CA PRO A 500 39.99 6.32 15.07
C PRO A 500 40.99 5.38 15.74
N THR A 501 41.95 4.87 14.98
CA THR A 501 42.83 3.76 15.43
C THR A 501 44.20 4.24 15.90
N THR A 502 44.57 5.47 15.56
CA THR A 502 45.88 6.04 15.87
C THR A 502 45.75 7.35 16.63
N TYR A 503 46.74 7.66 17.48
CA TYR A 503 46.78 8.94 18.20
C TYR A 503 46.80 10.14 17.24
N ALA A 504 47.51 10.02 16.11
CA ALA A 504 47.58 11.05 15.08
C ALA A 504 46.20 11.39 14.49
N GLU A 505 45.35 10.38 14.21
CA GLU A 505 43.97 10.59 13.74
C GLU A 505 43.11 11.37 14.74
N TRP A 506 43.40 11.24 16.05
CA TRP A 506 42.69 11.98 17.10
C TRP A 506 43.21 13.42 17.24
N THR A 507 44.52 13.64 17.17
CA THR A 507 45.12 14.97 17.39
C THR A 507 45.09 15.87 16.17
N ASP A 508 45.17 15.28 14.97
CA ASP A 508 45.20 16.00 13.70
C ASP A 508 44.20 15.39 12.70
N PRO A 509 42.89 15.55 12.95
CA PRO A 509 41.86 15.02 12.07
C PRO A 509 41.82 15.80 10.75
N VAL A 510 41.54 15.09 9.66
CA VAL A 510 41.39 15.66 8.32
C VAL A 510 40.36 16.79 8.32
N ASP A 511 40.72 17.93 7.71
CA ASP A 511 39.83 19.07 7.50
C ASP A 511 38.86 18.79 6.37
N THR A 512 37.56 18.91 6.67
CA THR A 512 36.47 18.68 5.71
C THR A 512 35.74 19.96 5.29
N THR A 513 36.23 21.14 5.69
CA THR A 513 35.59 22.43 5.44
C THR A 513 35.36 22.69 3.95
N ALA A 514 36.34 22.37 3.09
CA ALA A 514 36.22 22.53 1.64
C ALA A 514 35.14 21.62 1.03
N ASN A 515 35.12 20.34 1.41
CA ASN A 515 34.11 19.38 0.95
C ASN A 515 32.70 19.82 1.37
N LEU A 516 32.57 20.32 2.61
CA LEU A 516 31.31 20.83 3.12
C LEU A 516 30.85 22.08 2.35
N ALA A 517 31.76 23.01 2.08
CA ALA A 517 31.46 24.23 1.31
C ALA A 517 30.99 23.90 -0.11
N GLU A 518 31.66 22.96 -0.78
CA GLU A 518 31.33 22.54 -2.14
C GLU A 518 29.94 21.90 -2.21
N LEU A 519 29.63 20.98 -1.28
CA LEU A 519 28.31 20.34 -1.22
C LEU A 519 27.19 21.26 -0.71
N ALA A 520 27.52 22.27 0.09
CA ALA A 520 26.58 23.30 0.53
C ALA A 520 26.21 24.30 -0.57
N THR A 521 27.00 24.39 -1.64
CA THR A 521 26.82 25.40 -2.70
C THR A 521 25.46 25.30 -3.39
N ALA A 522 24.90 24.08 -3.50
CA ALA A 522 23.57 23.85 -4.06
C ALA A 522 22.42 24.30 -3.16
N GLY A 523 22.64 24.47 -1.84
CA GLY A 523 21.61 24.91 -0.89
C GLY A 523 20.62 23.82 -0.46
N GLU A 524 20.87 22.56 -0.77
CA GLU A 524 19.92 21.43 -0.59
C GLU A 524 20.18 20.62 0.70
N LEU A 525 21.22 20.95 1.48
CA LEU A 525 21.60 20.17 2.67
C LEU A 525 20.53 20.28 3.76
N ARG A 526 20.09 19.12 4.26
CA ARG A 526 19.14 18.98 5.37
C ARG A 526 19.78 18.43 6.63
N ILE A 527 20.78 17.56 6.50
CA ILE A 527 21.47 16.92 7.64
C ILE A 527 22.97 16.99 7.42
N ILE A 528 23.69 17.46 8.44
CA ILE A 528 25.15 17.50 8.47
C ILE A 528 25.61 16.72 9.71
N GLN A 529 26.43 15.69 9.49
CA GLN A 529 27.07 14.92 10.55
C GLN A 529 28.59 14.89 10.35
N ILE A 530 29.31 15.48 11.31
CA ILE A 530 30.76 15.56 11.30
C ILE A 530 31.27 15.02 12.64
N ILE A 531 32.03 13.93 12.59
CA ILE A 531 32.55 13.24 13.79
C ILE A 531 34.03 12.96 13.60
N ASN A 532 34.87 13.44 14.52
CA ASN A 532 36.34 13.25 14.48
C ASN A 532 36.96 13.74 13.15
N ARG A 533 36.48 14.89 12.66
CA ARG A 533 36.92 15.58 11.44
C ARG A 533 36.99 17.07 11.70
N ALA A 534 38.02 17.77 11.23
CA ALA A 534 38.15 19.19 11.49
C ALA A 534 37.17 19.99 10.61
N VAL A 535 36.44 20.91 11.26
CA VAL A 535 35.75 22.04 10.63
C VAL A 535 35.91 23.24 11.57
N PRO A 536 37.08 23.92 11.52
CA PRO A 536 37.39 25.03 12.43
C PRO A 536 36.38 26.17 12.33
N GLU A 537 35.96 26.48 11.11
CA GLU A 537 34.94 27.47 10.78
C GLU A 537 33.88 26.86 9.86
N LEU A 538 32.61 27.16 10.12
CA LEU A 538 31.52 26.73 9.24
C LEU A 538 31.53 27.59 7.96
N PRO A 539 31.56 26.98 6.75
CA PRO A 539 31.69 27.72 5.52
C PRO A 539 30.44 28.56 5.21
N GLU A 540 30.63 29.79 4.71
CA GLU A 540 29.51 30.70 4.37
C GLU A 540 28.51 30.10 3.36
N ALA A 541 28.95 29.17 2.52
CA ALA A 541 28.09 28.45 1.58
C ALA A 541 26.90 27.77 2.27
N LEU A 542 27.04 27.37 3.55
CA LEU A 542 25.96 26.78 4.35
C LEU A 542 24.78 27.71 4.56
N ARG A 543 24.99 29.04 4.56
CA ARG A 543 23.91 30.02 4.73
C ARG A 543 22.81 29.88 3.66
N LYS A 544 23.12 29.29 2.50
CA LYS A 544 22.15 28.98 1.43
C LYS A 544 21.22 27.81 1.74
N CYS A 545 21.56 26.97 2.73
CA CYS A 545 20.85 25.75 3.09
C CYS A 545 19.70 26.07 4.06
N HIS A 546 18.65 26.73 3.58
CA HIS A 546 17.52 27.17 4.42
C HIS A 546 16.66 26.02 4.97
N ASP A 547 16.78 24.83 4.38
CA ASP A 547 16.07 23.61 4.80
C ASP A 547 16.92 22.72 5.73
N LEU A 548 17.98 23.26 6.35
CA LEU A 548 18.83 22.53 7.28
C LEU A 548 18.04 22.18 8.56
N GLN A 549 17.93 20.88 8.83
CA GLN A 549 17.16 20.31 9.95
C GLN A 549 18.04 19.82 11.08
N GLN A 550 19.21 19.25 10.76
CA GLN A 550 20.10 18.64 11.76
C GLN A 550 21.55 19.01 11.52
N LEU A 551 22.22 19.49 12.56
CA LEU A 551 23.65 19.80 12.58
C LEU A 551 24.31 19.09 13.78
N ILE A 552 25.14 18.10 13.49
CA ILE A 552 25.85 17.29 14.49
C ILE A 552 27.36 17.49 14.29
N LEU A 553 27.99 18.13 15.26
CA LEU A 553 29.43 18.43 15.30
C LEU A 553 30.05 17.83 16.55
N VAL A 554 30.94 16.85 16.37
CA VAL A 554 31.54 16.10 17.46
C VAL A 554 33.04 15.98 17.23
N TYR A 555 33.84 16.51 18.17
CA TYR A 555 35.30 16.54 18.04
C TYR A 555 35.77 17.20 16.73
N THR A 556 35.21 18.37 16.41
CA THR A 556 35.43 19.03 15.12
C THR A 556 36.42 20.19 15.12
N LYS A 557 37.06 20.47 16.26
CA LYS A 557 37.93 21.64 16.44
C LYS A 557 37.25 22.98 16.08
N THR A 558 35.92 23.03 16.03
CA THR A 558 35.18 24.26 15.72
C THR A 558 35.43 25.32 16.80
N GLU A 559 35.88 26.50 16.38
CA GLU A 559 36.30 27.58 17.29
C GLU A 559 35.17 28.55 17.63
N SER A 560 34.28 28.79 16.68
CA SER A 560 33.11 29.66 16.86
C SER A 560 31.93 29.15 16.03
N LEU A 561 30.71 29.42 16.53
CA LEU A 561 29.50 29.26 15.74
C LEU A 561 29.15 30.63 15.14
N PRO A 562 28.89 30.71 13.83
CA PRO A 562 28.60 31.97 13.18
C PRO A 562 27.21 32.49 13.56
N GLU A 563 27.05 33.81 13.62
CA GLU A 563 25.77 34.46 14.00
C GLU A 563 24.61 34.10 13.06
N TRP A 564 24.90 33.91 11.77
CA TRP A 564 23.90 33.52 10.77
C TRP A 564 23.33 32.12 11.00
N LEU A 565 23.88 31.31 11.90
CA LEU A 565 23.29 30.02 12.27
C LEU A 565 21.88 30.19 12.86
N SER A 566 21.60 31.35 13.46
CA SER A 566 20.27 31.73 13.94
C SER A 566 19.24 31.94 12.83
N GLU A 567 19.66 32.10 11.58
CA GLU A 567 18.77 32.29 10.43
C GLU A 567 18.07 30.99 9.99
N PHE A 568 18.53 29.82 10.46
CA PHE A 568 17.94 28.53 10.11
C PHE A 568 16.65 28.25 10.90
N SER A 569 15.52 28.63 10.31
CA SER A 569 14.19 28.42 10.90
C SER A 569 13.74 26.96 10.98
N HIS A 570 14.38 26.06 10.22
CA HIS A 570 14.03 24.63 10.16
C HIS A 570 14.98 23.74 10.98
N LEU A 571 15.95 24.33 11.69
CA LEU A 571 16.93 23.56 12.46
C LEU A 571 16.27 23.01 13.73
N GLU A 572 15.98 21.71 13.72
CA GLU A 572 15.33 21.00 14.83
C GLU A 572 16.36 20.41 15.82
N TYR A 573 17.55 20.06 15.33
CA TYR A 573 18.57 19.38 16.14
C TYR A 573 19.95 20.00 15.93
N LEU A 574 20.46 20.67 16.95
CA LEU A 574 21.84 21.14 17.03
C LEU A 574 22.57 20.38 18.14
N TYR A 575 23.60 19.64 17.78
CA TYR A 575 24.43 18.91 18.74
C TYR A 575 25.90 19.26 18.53
N VAL A 576 26.52 19.86 19.55
CA VAL A 576 27.91 20.27 19.54
C VAL A 576 28.62 19.69 20.76
N PHE A 577 29.66 18.88 20.55
CA PHE A 577 30.38 18.22 21.65
C PHE A 577 31.89 18.28 21.47
N LYS A 578 32.58 18.73 22.54
CA LYS A 578 34.04 18.91 22.59
C LYS A 578 34.60 19.64 21.36
N CYS A 579 34.05 20.83 21.13
CA CYS A 579 34.57 21.81 20.21
C CYS A 579 35.21 22.96 21.02
N ASN A 580 36.17 23.68 20.45
CA ASN A 580 36.86 24.81 21.09
C ASN A 580 36.00 26.08 21.06
N VAL A 581 34.68 25.94 21.21
CA VAL A 581 33.74 27.05 21.05
C VAL A 581 33.92 28.04 22.20
N MET A 582 34.55 29.17 21.92
CA MET A 582 34.62 30.27 22.87
C MET A 582 33.26 30.98 22.92
N ALA A 583 32.47 30.63 23.93
CA ALA A 583 31.25 31.31 24.40
C ALA A 583 30.12 31.52 23.36
N ALA A 584 29.15 30.60 23.33
CA ALA A 584 27.79 30.87 22.87
C ALA A 584 26.98 31.49 24.02
N ASN A 585 27.22 32.76 24.33
CA ASN A 585 26.23 33.56 25.05
C ASN A 585 25.24 34.04 23.97
N GLU A 586 23.93 33.81 24.17
CA GLU A 586 22.81 34.29 23.32
C GLU A 586 22.29 33.36 22.19
N LEU A 587 22.27 32.04 22.37
CA LEU A 587 21.37 31.17 21.60
C LEU A 587 20.27 30.60 22.51
N THR A 588 19.27 31.42 22.80
CA THR A 588 17.98 30.94 23.33
C THR A 588 17.07 30.59 22.13
N PRO A 589 16.68 29.33 21.94
CA PRO A 589 15.64 28.99 20.95
C PRO A 589 14.29 29.53 21.45
N ASN A 590 13.59 30.25 20.57
CA ASN A 590 12.18 30.63 20.75
C ASN A 590 11.26 29.48 20.36
#